data_AF-A0A1I7N287-F1
#
_entry.id   AF-A0A1I7N287-F1
#
_cell.length_a   1.000
_cell.length_b   1.000
_cell.length_c   1.000
_cell.angle_alpha   90.00
_cell.angle_beta   90.00
_cell.angle_gamma   90.00
#
_symmetry.space_group_name_H-M   'P 1'
#
loop_
_entity.id
_entity.type
_entity.pdbx_description
1 polymer ?
#
loop_
_entity_poly.entity_id
_entity_poly.type
_entity_poly.pdbx_seq_one_letter_code
_entity_poly.pdbx_strand_id
1 'polypeptide(L)'
;MHVRCMFKCSRLQDMQKPMELEVTDHPKGDAKGKTWNRLSRAALCAPIAALLAGFGLATPAYAHVKWFAPYVVGAAPAPMTETLGNGWFWTGIVLVLAFFAATVFVERSKAGPAISGGLDRLTAPIWTRSDDFMRAIIGAFFVAIFAVGGVYLTPDLQTPNEWVSWLQLLIALLVFSRRTMPLAAAGIIGLWVIALRDYDLFHLLDYLALGVGVAGYLWLAANPEGKWYRHRFAVLRWGVAIALMWSSLEKFAYAEWFYPLVEERPFLTFGMPRDTFIPMAGVAEFTMGFGLLWTPLIRRLSALALIVIFTAAVYPFGRIDLVGHALIMGTLFLIAADPTPSGFNLKGLVPAVGSVPAGLFAAMVIIAGSYWGLHATFYDYDPTAVTVAPDGQRLTHVPNAEHPHGMSVPPVQQP
;
A
#
# COMPACT_ATOMS: atom_id res chain seq x y z
N MET A 1 26.57 14.66 88.95
CA MET A 1 26.97 15.71 87.98
C MET A 1 25.78 15.95 87.04
N HIS A 2 25.45 17.24 86.86
CA HIS A 2 24.36 17.91 86.13
C HIS A 2 23.68 17.22 84.93
N VAL A 3 22.45 17.53 84.47
CA VAL A 3 21.20 18.22 84.87
C VAL A 3 20.35 18.25 83.56
N ARG A 4 19.02 18.02 83.66
CA ARG A 4 17.85 18.49 82.85
C ARG A 4 18.02 18.78 81.33
N CYS A 5 17.04 18.51 80.45
CA CYS A 5 15.68 19.06 80.53
C CYS A 5 14.70 18.40 79.53
N MET A 6 13.44 18.24 79.97
CA MET A 6 12.25 18.06 79.13
C MET A 6 11.87 19.36 78.41
N PHE A 7 11.26 19.27 77.23
CA PHE A 7 10.13 20.14 76.87
C PHE A 7 9.09 19.38 76.04
N LYS A 8 7.84 19.71 76.30
CA LYS A 8 6.57 19.07 75.90
C LYS A 8 5.74 20.17 75.24
N CYS A 9 5.13 19.94 74.06
CA CYS A 9 3.96 20.68 73.52
C CYS A 9 3.53 20.00 72.20
N SER A 10 2.55 19.09 72.16
CA SER A 10 1.09 19.27 72.06
C SER A 10 0.58 20.17 70.92
N ARG A 11 -0.24 19.55 70.06
CA ARG A 11 -1.25 20.11 69.13
C ARG A 11 -0.73 20.97 67.97
N LEU A 12 -0.96 20.47 66.76
CA LEU A 12 -1.74 21.13 65.70
C LEU A 12 -2.02 20.09 64.60
N GLN A 13 -2.97 19.19 64.90
CA GLN A 13 -3.83 18.60 63.87
C GLN A 13 -4.92 19.65 63.63
N ASP A 14 -4.79 20.44 62.57
CA ASP A 14 -5.91 20.82 61.71
C ASP A 14 -5.41 21.77 60.63
N MET A 15 -6.05 21.68 59.47
CA MET A 15 -5.95 22.59 58.31
C MET A 15 -4.83 22.29 57.29
N GLN A 16 -5.15 21.43 56.32
CA GLN A 16 -5.12 21.84 54.90
C GLN A 16 -5.89 20.84 54.03
N LYS A 17 -7.14 21.21 53.75
CA LYS A 17 -7.96 20.65 52.66
C LYS A 17 -7.33 21.03 51.29
N PRO A 18 -7.59 20.23 50.25
CA PRO A 18 -7.05 20.44 48.91
C PRO A 18 -7.62 21.70 48.25
N MET A 19 -6.74 22.44 47.58
CA MET A 19 -7.06 23.63 46.79
C MET A 19 -7.76 23.19 45.49
N GLU A 20 -9.09 23.31 45.46
CA GLU A 20 -9.89 23.33 44.24
C GLU A 20 -9.50 24.56 43.41
N LEU A 21 -9.01 24.33 42.21
CA LEU A 21 -8.71 25.37 41.23
C LEU A 21 -9.96 25.61 40.40
N GLU A 22 -10.73 26.62 40.81
CA GLU A 22 -11.90 27.13 40.10
C GLU A 22 -11.43 27.84 38.82
N VAL A 23 -11.53 27.14 37.68
CA VAL A 23 -11.30 27.70 36.35
C VAL A 23 -12.61 28.34 35.90
N THR A 24 -12.64 29.66 35.91
CA THR A 24 -13.73 30.46 35.33
C THR A 24 -13.58 30.51 33.80
N ASP A 25 -14.57 29.96 33.10
CA ASP A 25 -14.82 30.18 31.69
C ASP A 25 -15.41 31.59 31.46
N HIS A 26 -14.89 32.35 30.48
CA HIS A 26 -15.65 32.81 29.29
C HIS A 26 -14.88 33.77 28.34
N PRO A 27 -15.34 33.99 27.08
CA PRO A 27 -14.60 33.61 25.88
C PRO A 27 -14.12 34.81 25.02
N LYS A 28 -13.28 34.55 24.02
CA LYS A 28 -13.23 35.31 22.74
C LYS A 28 -12.29 34.63 21.73
N GLY A 29 -12.80 34.29 20.54
CA GLY A 29 -11.96 34.03 19.36
C GLY A 29 -12.35 32.94 18.36
N ASP A 30 -13.60 32.47 18.34
CA ASP A 30 -14.06 31.44 17.37
C ASP A 30 -14.36 32.03 15.98
N ALA A 31 -13.32 32.31 15.19
CA ALA A 31 -13.45 32.66 13.77
C ALA A 31 -12.57 31.79 12.85
N LYS A 32 -11.46 31.22 13.35
CA LYS A 32 -10.58 30.34 12.56
C LYS A 32 -11.06 28.88 12.51
N GLY A 33 -11.80 28.40 13.53
CA GLY A 33 -12.32 27.03 13.57
C GLY A 33 -13.50 26.79 12.62
N LYS A 34 -14.34 27.79 12.41
CA LYS A 34 -15.54 27.69 11.55
C LYS A 34 -15.23 27.62 10.05
N THR A 35 -14.22 28.34 9.57
CA THR A 35 -13.79 28.32 8.17
C THR A 35 -13.12 27.00 7.79
N TRP A 36 -12.31 26.43 8.70
CA TRP A 36 -11.71 25.11 8.51
C TRP A 36 -12.76 23.99 8.41
N ASN A 37 -13.79 24.03 9.26
CA ASN A 37 -14.88 23.04 9.27
C ASN A 37 -15.77 23.09 8.01
N ARG A 38 -15.87 24.23 7.33
CA ARG A 38 -16.65 24.36 6.08
C ARG A 38 -15.86 23.86 4.86
N LEU A 39 -14.56 24.19 4.78
CA LEU A 39 -13.68 23.70 3.72
C LEU A 39 -13.46 22.18 3.82
N SER A 40 -13.33 21.64 5.03
CA SER A 40 -13.17 20.19 5.24
C SER A 40 -14.42 19.40 4.86
N ARG A 41 -15.62 19.94 5.09
CA ARG A 41 -16.90 19.27 4.74
C ARG A 41 -17.19 19.31 3.24
N ALA A 42 -16.87 20.42 2.56
CA ALA A 42 -17.01 20.51 1.10
C ALA A 42 -16.04 19.56 0.37
N ALA A 43 -14.82 19.41 0.88
CA ALA A 43 -13.83 18.45 0.38
C ALA A 43 -14.19 16.97 0.64
N LEU A 44 -15.12 16.69 1.57
CA LEU A 44 -15.58 15.34 1.91
C LEU A 44 -16.70 14.85 0.98
N CYS A 45 -17.59 15.73 0.51
CA CYS A 45 -18.74 15.33 -0.31
C CYS A 45 -18.42 15.23 -1.81
N ALA A 46 -17.48 16.04 -2.31
CA ALA A 46 -17.10 16.03 -3.73
C ALA A 46 -16.46 14.70 -4.21
N PRO A 47 -15.52 14.07 -3.48
CA PRO A 47 -14.92 12.82 -3.93
C PRO A 47 -15.84 11.60 -3.74
N ILE A 48 -16.73 11.61 -2.74
CA ILE A 48 -17.71 10.53 -2.53
C ILE A 48 -18.78 10.56 -3.63
N ALA A 49 -19.26 11.75 -4.02
CA ALA A 49 -20.20 11.89 -5.13
C ALA A 49 -19.55 11.51 -6.48
N ALA A 50 -18.27 11.83 -6.68
CA ALA A 50 -17.52 11.39 -7.87
C ALA A 50 -17.28 9.87 -7.90
N LEU A 51 -16.98 9.25 -6.75
CA LEU A 51 -16.89 7.79 -6.60
C LEU A 51 -18.22 7.12 -6.96
N LEU A 52 -19.34 7.60 -6.41
CA LEU A 52 -20.67 7.05 -6.67
C LEU A 52 -21.15 7.26 -8.12
N ALA A 53 -20.76 8.36 -8.75
CA ALA A 53 -21.09 8.62 -10.16
C ALA A 53 -20.29 7.72 -11.13
N GLY A 54 -19.08 7.31 -10.76
CA GLY A 54 -18.23 6.41 -11.57
C GLY A 54 -18.74 4.97 -11.64
N PHE A 55 -19.51 4.50 -10.64
CA PHE A 55 -20.07 3.14 -10.64
C PHE A 55 -21.19 2.91 -11.67
N GLY A 56 -21.79 3.98 -12.23
CA GLY A 56 -22.97 3.89 -13.09
C GLY A 56 -22.70 3.67 -14.59
N LEU A 57 -21.44 3.66 -15.02
CA LEU A 57 -21.04 3.56 -16.43
C LEU A 57 -19.90 2.53 -16.57
N ALA A 58 -20.17 1.27 -16.20
CA ALA A 58 -19.23 0.18 -16.46
C ALA A 58 -19.34 -0.22 -17.94
N THR A 59 -18.35 0.18 -18.74
CA THR A 59 -18.08 -0.43 -20.05
C THR A 59 -17.46 -1.82 -19.85
N PRO A 60 -17.49 -2.73 -20.85
CA PRO A 60 -16.72 -3.97 -20.78
C PRO A 60 -15.26 -3.59 -20.56
N ALA A 61 -14.76 -4.00 -19.41
CA ALA A 61 -13.43 -3.66 -18.94
C ALA A 61 -12.54 -4.91 -18.98
N TYR A 62 -11.24 -4.72 -18.88
CA TYR A 62 -10.28 -5.71 -19.33
C TYR A 62 -9.11 -5.84 -18.35
N ALA A 63 -8.65 -7.08 -18.11
CA ALA A 63 -7.50 -7.35 -17.24
C ALA A 63 -6.17 -7.06 -17.94
N HIS A 64 -5.20 -6.52 -17.21
CA HIS A 64 -3.86 -6.13 -17.69
C HIS A 64 -2.83 -6.36 -16.59
N VAL A 65 -1.74 -7.10 -16.88
CA VAL A 65 -0.62 -7.27 -15.93
C VAL A 65 0.24 -6.05 -16.03
N LYS A 66 0.72 -5.68 -14.86
CA LYS A 66 1.65 -4.60 -14.71
C LYS A 66 3.08 -5.13 -14.78
N TRP A 67 3.79 -4.55 -15.74
CA TRP A 67 5.23 -4.62 -15.98
C TRP A 67 5.78 -5.93 -16.55
N PHE A 68 6.54 -5.76 -17.64
CA PHE A 68 7.50 -6.72 -18.23
C PHE A 68 6.95 -7.97 -18.93
N ALA A 69 5.64 -8.09 -19.03
CA ALA A 69 4.96 -9.21 -19.66
C ALA A 69 4.02 -8.72 -20.76
N PRO A 70 4.07 -9.27 -21.98
CA PRO A 70 2.97 -9.09 -22.90
C PRO A 70 1.71 -9.67 -22.27
N TYR A 71 0.69 -8.83 -22.15
CA TYR A 71 -0.60 -9.19 -21.57
C TYR A 71 -1.69 -9.18 -22.64
N VAL A 72 -2.84 -9.73 -22.26
CA VAL A 72 -4.06 -9.67 -23.05
C VAL A 72 -5.08 -8.82 -22.33
N VAL A 73 -5.55 -7.77 -23.01
CA VAL A 73 -6.72 -6.98 -22.62
C VAL A 73 -7.91 -7.94 -22.49
N GLY A 74 -8.33 -8.29 -21.27
CA GLY A 74 -9.60 -9.00 -21.06
C GLY A 74 -9.55 -10.49 -20.82
N ALA A 75 -8.36 -11.06 -20.67
CA ALA A 75 -8.25 -12.47 -20.35
C ALA A 75 -8.83 -12.75 -18.95
N ALA A 76 -9.67 -13.77 -18.86
CA ALA A 76 -10.19 -14.23 -17.58
C ALA A 76 -9.04 -14.79 -16.72
N PRO A 77 -9.05 -14.53 -15.40
CA PRO A 77 -8.06 -15.10 -14.49
C PRO A 77 -8.21 -16.62 -14.49
N ALA A 78 -7.08 -17.33 -14.40
CA ALA A 78 -7.07 -18.76 -14.23
C ALA A 78 -7.96 -19.17 -13.03
N PRO A 79 -8.69 -20.30 -13.12
CA PRO A 79 -9.50 -20.78 -12.02
C PRO A 79 -8.67 -20.92 -10.74
N MET A 80 -9.22 -20.46 -9.61
CA MET A 80 -8.54 -20.54 -8.30
C MET A 80 -8.14 -21.98 -7.92
N THR A 81 -8.84 -22.98 -8.47
CA THR A 81 -8.52 -24.40 -8.32
C THR A 81 -7.13 -24.76 -8.84
N GLU A 82 -6.62 -24.09 -9.88
CA GLU A 82 -5.25 -24.31 -10.37
C GLU A 82 -4.20 -23.86 -9.35
N THR A 83 -4.41 -22.70 -8.74
CA THR A 83 -3.53 -22.21 -7.67
C THR A 83 -3.58 -23.11 -6.44
N LEU A 84 -4.77 -23.53 -6.04
CA LEU A 84 -4.95 -24.45 -4.90
C LEU A 84 -4.43 -25.87 -5.18
N GLY A 85 -4.40 -26.29 -6.43
CA GLY A 85 -3.81 -27.57 -6.87
C GLY A 85 -2.28 -27.53 -7.01
N ASN A 86 -1.67 -26.34 -7.01
CA ASN A 86 -0.24 -26.18 -7.23
C ASN A 86 0.56 -26.51 -5.95
N GLY A 87 1.41 -27.56 -6.01
CA GLY A 87 2.24 -27.96 -4.88
C GLY A 87 3.28 -26.92 -4.44
N TRP A 88 3.78 -26.11 -5.38
CA TRP A 88 4.75 -25.05 -5.08
C TRP A 88 4.11 -23.85 -4.38
N PHE A 89 2.84 -23.57 -4.65
CA PHE A 89 2.05 -22.61 -3.87
C PHE A 89 2.02 -23.02 -2.38
N TRP A 90 1.63 -24.25 -2.08
CA TRP A 90 1.58 -24.75 -0.70
C TRP A 90 2.95 -24.84 -0.04
N THR A 91 3.98 -25.20 -0.81
CA THR A 91 5.37 -25.18 -0.33
C THR A 91 5.78 -23.78 0.10
N GLY A 92 5.50 -22.77 -0.72
CA GLY A 92 5.72 -21.36 -0.38
C GLY A 92 4.98 -20.95 0.90
N ILE A 93 3.71 -21.34 1.03
CA ILE A 93 2.90 -21.04 2.22
C ILE A 93 3.52 -21.66 3.48
N VAL A 94 3.93 -22.93 3.43
CA VAL A 94 4.58 -23.60 4.57
C VAL A 94 5.89 -22.90 4.97
N LEU A 95 6.73 -22.52 3.99
CA LEU A 95 7.99 -21.83 4.25
C LEU A 95 7.77 -20.47 4.93
N VAL A 96 6.80 -19.69 4.45
CA VAL A 96 6.45 -18.40 5.04
C VAL A 96 5.89 -18.57 6.44
N LEU A 97 4.97 -19.52 6.65
CA LEU A 97 4.38 -19.77 7.97
C LEU A 97 5.46 -20.18 8.97
N ALA A 98 6.43 -21.02 8.56
CA ALA A 98 7.58 -21.36 9.38
C ALA A 98 8.42 -20.12 9.73
N PHE A 99 8.71 -19.27 8.74
CA PHE A 99 9.48 -18.04 8.93
C PHE A 99 8.76 -17.05 9.88
N PHE A 100 7.46 -16.81 9.70
CA PHE A 100 6.68 -15.94 10.57
C PHE A 100 6.54 -16.52 11.98
N ALA A 101 6.31 -17.82 12.13
CA ALA A 101 6.29 -18.47 13.44
C ALA A 101 7.63 -18.32 14.17
N ALA A 102 8.75 -18.54 13.47
CA ALA A 102 10.10 -18.32 14.00
C ALA A 102 10.32 -16.86 14.39
N THR A 103 9.86 -15.92 13.57
CA THR A 103 9.97 -14.48 13.86
C THR A 103 9.17 -14.09 15.10
N VAL A 104 7.94 -14.60 15.27
CA VAL A 104 7.14 -14.40 16.49
C VAL A 104 7.83 -14.99 17.71
N PHE A 105 8.45 -16.16 17.58
CA PHE A 105 9.22 -16.78 18.66
C PHE A 105 10.40 -15.90 19.09
N VAL A 106 11.17 -15.39 18.12
CA VAL A 106 12.30 -14.47 18.37
C VAL A 106 11.82 -13.17 19.01
N GLU A 107 10.76 -12.56 18.49
CA GLU A 107 10.19 -11.30 18.98
C GLU A 107 9.71 -11.41 20.43
N ARG A 108 9.16 -12.57 20.82
CA ARG A 108 8.69 -12.83 22.19
C ARG A 108 9.74 -13.42 23.13
N SER A 109 10.93 -13.74 22.60
CA SER A 109 12.04 -14.23 23.40
C SER A 109 12.69 -13.12 24.21
N LYS A 110 13.64 -13.48 25.09
CA LYS A 110 14.48 -12.51 25.81
C LYS A 110 15.33 -11.63 24.87
N ALA A 111 15.59 -12.09 23.65
CA ALA A 111 16.34 -11.33 22.65
C ALA A 111 15.47 -10.27 21.93
N GLY A 112 14.14 -10.42 21.93
CA GLY A 112 13.22 -9.54 21.23
C GLY A 112 13.42 -8.06 21.53
N PRO A 113 13.40 -7.62 22.81
CA PRO A 113 13.63 -6.22 23.16
C PRO A 113 14.99 -5.67 22.71
N ALA A 114 16.04 -6.51 22.74
CA ALA A 114 17.37 -6.11 22.29
C ALA A 114 17.44 -5.94 20.76
N ILE A 115 16.81 -6.86 20.02
CA ILE A 115 16.70 -6.79 18.55
C ILE A 115 15.89 -5.57 18.13
N SER A 116 14.70 -5.38 18.70
CA SER A 116 13.85 -4.22 18.43
C SER A 116 14.55 -2.91 18.78
N GLY A 117 15.20 -2.82 19.94
CA GLY A 117 15.96 -1.63 20.35
C GLY A 117 17.17 -1.37 19.45
N GLY A 118 17.81 -2.41 18.91
CA GLY A 118 18.86 -2.29 17.90
C GLY A 118 18.33 -1.70 16.59
N LEU A 119 17.23 -2.24 16.09
CA LEU A 119 16.54 -1.72 14.89
C LEU A 119 16.10 -0.26 15.09
N ASP A 120 15.52 0.08 16.25
CA ASP A 120 15.07 1.44 16.56
C ASP A 120 16.22 2.44 16.52
N ARG A 121 17.41 2.05 17.01
CA ARG A 121 18.61 2.90 16.96
C ARG A 121 19.11 3.09 15.53
N LEU A 122 19.13 2.01 14.74
CA LEU A 122 19.57 2.05 13.35
C LEU A 122 18.65 2.93 12.48
N THR A 123 17.34 2.90 12.74
CA THR A 123 16.34 3.59 11.92
C THR A 123 15.88 4.93 12.50
N ALA A 124 16.36 5.32 13.68
CA ALA A 124 16.03 6.59 14.34
C ALA A 124 16.18 7.84 13.45
N PRO A 125 17.22 7.97 12.60
CA PRO A 125 17.35 9.15 11.73
C PRO A 125 16.17 9.30 10.75
N ILE A 126 15.65 8.19 10.23
CA ILE A 126 14.49 8.18 9.34
C ILE A 126 13.22 8.46 10.14
N TRP A 127 13.04 7.76 11.27
CA TRP A 127 11.81 7.83 12.05
C TRP A 127 11.59 9.21 12.69
N THR A 128 12.64 9.85 13.21
CA THR A 128 12.54 11.19 13.82
C THR A 128 12.09 12.27 12.84
N ARG A 129 12.32 12.05 11.53
CA ARG A 129 11.87 12.91 10.45
C ARG A 129 10.85 12.21 9.53
N SER A 130 10.09 11.26 10.07
CA SER A 130 9.20 10.39 9.28
C SER A 130 8.24 11.15 8.37
N ASP A 131 7.66 12.26 8.86
CA ASP A 131 6.74 13.07 8.06
C ASP A 131 7.47 13.86 6.97
N ASP A 132 8.63 14.45 7.28
CA ASP A 132 9.43 15.17 6.29
C ASP A 132 10.00 14.22 5.22
N PHE A 133 10.45 13.04 5.65
CA PHE A 133 10.88 11.96 4.77
C PHE A 133 9.76 11.56 3.80
N MET A 134 8.58 11.23 4.31
CA MET A 134 7.47 10.78 3.45
C MET A 134 7.00 11.89 2.49
N ARG A 135 6.94 13.14 2.96
CA ARG A 135 6.59 14.30 2.12
C ARG A 135 7.64 14.55 1.04
N ALA A 136 8.92 14.40 1.35
CA ALA A 136 10.00 14.50 0.38
C ALA A 136 9.92 13.38 -0.67
N ILE A 137 9.65 12.13 -0.26
CA ILE A 137 9.44 11.00 -1.19
C ILE A 137 8.25 11.26 -2.11
N ILE A 138 7.09 11.68 -1.58
CA ILE A 138 5.90 11.97 -2.40
C ILE A 138 6.20 13.12 -3.38
N GLY A 139 6.83 14.20 -2.91
CA GLY A 139 7.23 15.32 -3.77
C GLY A 139 8.19 14.89 -4.87
N ALA A 140 9.25 14.14 -4.52
CA ALA A 140 10.23 13.62 -5.48
C ALA A 140 9.60 12.68 -6.50
N PHE A 141 8.68 11.82 -6.07
CA PHE A 141 7.91 10.93 -6.95
C PHE A 141 7.11 11.72 -7.98
N PHE A 142 6.32 12.71 -7.56
CA PHE A 142 5.53 13.52 -8.49
C PHE A 142 6.39 14.40 -9.41
N VAL A 143 7.56 14.85 -8.95
CA VAL A 143 8.56 15.50 -9.83
C VAL A 143 9.12 14.53 -10.86
N ALA A 144 9.44 13.29 -10.45
CA ALA A 144 9.95 12.27 -11.35
C ALA A 144 8.91 11.87 -12.41
N ILE A 145 7.65 11.70 -12.01
CA ILE A 145 6.54 11.42 -12.93
C ILE A 145 6.30 12.61 -13.89
N PHE A 146 6.37 13.85 -13.40
CA PHE A 146 6.35 15.03 -14.27
C PHE A 146 7.48 15.01 -15.30
N ALA A 147 8.70 14.63 -14.89
CA ALA A 147 9.86 14.55 -15.77
C ALA A 147 9.77 13.40 -16.80
N VAL A 148 9.08 12.31 -16.47
CA VAL A 148 8.72 11.26 -17.45
C VAL A 148 7.74 11.82 -18.48
N GLY A 149 6.71 12.54 -18.02
CA GLY A 149 5.71 13.18 -18.86
C GLY A 149 4.73 12.21 -19.50
N GLY A 150 3.54 12.70 -19.87
CA GLY A 150 2.55 11.92 -20.62
C GLY A 150 2.00 10.70 -19.87
N VAL A 151 1.96 10.74 -18.53
CA VAL A 151 1.49 9.61 -17.70
C VAL A 151 0.68 10.08 -16.48
N TYR A 152 -0.22 9.21 -15.99
CA TYR A 152 -0.99 9.33 -14.76
C TYR A 152 -0.34 8.52 -13.64
N LEU A 153 0.05 9.15 -12.54
CA LEU A 153 0.44 8.52 -11.27
C LEU A 153 1.61 7.52 -11.33
N THR A 154 2.01 6.97 -12.47
CA THR A 154 2.98 5.90 -12.69
C THR A 154 3.40 5.89 -14.17
N PRO A 155 4.57 5.38 -14.55
CA PRO A 155 4.97 5.34 -15.95
C PRO A 155 4.09 4.49 -16.88
N ASP A 156 3.30 3.54 -16.37
CA ASP A 156 2.49 2.64 -17.23
C ASP A 156 1.17 3.26 -17.70
N LEU A 157 0.63 4.21 -16.93
CA LEU A 157 -0.67 4.80 -17.23
C LEU A 157 -0.47 6.01 -18.14
N GLN A 158 -0.16 5.79 -19.41
CA GLN A 158 0.03 6.81 -20.43
C GLN A 158 -1.21 7.70 -20.67
N THR A 159 -0.96 8.94 -21.08
CA THR A 159 -1.99 9.89 -21.49
C THR A 159 -1.47 10.89 -22.51
N PRO A 160 -2.28 11.24 -23.53
CA PRO A 160 -1.92 12.29 -24.47
C PRO A 160 -2.03 13.70 -23.86
N ASN A 161 -2.61 13.82 -22.65
CA ASN A 161 -2.94 15.09 -22.03
C ASN A 161 -1.77 15.70 -21.24
N GLU A 162 -1.00 16.61 -21.84
CA GLU A 162 0.17 17.24 -21.18
C GLU A 162 -0.16 17.96 -19.86
N TRP A 163 -1.37 18.51 -19.73
CA TRP A 163 -1.80 19.20 -18.50
C TRP A 163 -1.80 18.29 -17.27
N VAL A 164 -1.91 16.96 -17.45
CA VAL A 164 -1.79 15.97 -16.38
C VAL A 164 -0.40 16.01 -15.74
N SER A 165 0.64 16.19 -16.55
CA SER A 165 2.01 16.30 -16.06
C SER A 165 2.17 17.55 -15.19
N TRP A 166 1.64 18.69 -15.64
CA TRP A 166 1.65 19.94 -14.86
C TRP A 166 0.83 19.85 -13.56
N LEU A 167 -0.29 19.13 -13.58
CA LEU A 167 -1.06 18.85 -12.36
C LEU A 167 -0.27 18.02 -11.36
N GLN A 168 0.51 17.04 -11.82
CA GLN A 168 1.39 16.25 -10.97
C GLN A 168 2.53 17.09 -10.37
N LEU A 169 3.12 18.00 -11.13
CA LEU A 169 4.08 18.97 -10.61
C LEU A 169 3.43 19.89 -9.55
N LEU A 170 2.19 20.33 -9.79
CA LEU A 170 1.43 21.11 -8.80
C LEU A 170 1.24 20.29 -7.50
N ILE A 171 0.85 19.01 -7.59
CA ILE A 171 0.74 18.13 -6.43
C ILE A 171 2.07 18.07 -5.66
N ALA A 172 3.21 17.93 -6.37
CA ALA A 172 4.53 17.92 -5.74
C ALA A 172 4.79 19.18 -4.89
N LEU A 173 4.40 20.36 -5.38
CA LEU A 173 4.53 21.62 -4.65
C LEU A 173 3.59 21.70 -3.44
N LEU A 174 2.33 21.25 -3.60
CA LEU A 174 1.30 21.32 -2.57
C LEU A 174 1.61 20.43 -1.35
N VAL A 175 2.41 19.38 -1.50
CA VAL A 175 2.81 18.48 -0.40
C VAL A 175 3.68 19.18 0.67
N PHE A 176 4.41 20.25 0.29
CA PHE A 176 5.35 20.92 1.18
C PHE A 176 4.73 21.95 2.13
N SER A 177 3.44 22.24 2.02
CA SER A 177 2.70 23.04 3.02
C SER A 177 1.56 22.26 3.66
N ARG A 178 1.47 22.30 5.00
CA ARG A 178 0.40 21.63 5.75
C ARG A 178 -1.00 22.11 5.36
N ARG A 179 -1.12 23.36 4.94
CA ARG A 179 -2.41 23.93 4.49
C ARG A 179 -2.84 23.41 3.13
N THR A 180 -1.88 23.04 2.28
CA THR A 180 -2.13 22.60 0.90
C THR A 180 -2.07 21.08 0.74
N MET A 181 -1.54 20.33 1.71
CA MET A 181 -1.56 18.86 1.71
C MET A 181 -2.94 18.24 1.45
N PRO A 182 -4.06 18.76 2.01
CA PRO A 182 -5.39 18.26 1.67
C PRO A 182 -5.75 18.43 0.18
N LEU A 183 -5.27 19.49 -0.46
CA LEU A 183 -5.44 19.71 -1.91
C LEU A 183 -4.58 18.74 -2.71
N ALA A 184 -3.34 18.46 -2.27
CA ALA A 184 -2.50 17.42 -2.87
C ALA A 184 -3.19 16.05 -2.79
N ALA A 185 -3.73 15.69 -1.63
CA ALA A 185 -4.49 14.45 -1.43
C ALA A 185 -5.69 14.35 -2.39
N ALA A 186 -6.47 15.43 -2.51
CA ALA A 186 -7.59 15.50 -3.45
C ALA A 186 -7.11 15.39 -4.91
N GLY A 187 -5.96 15.98 -5.25
CA GLY A 187 -5.33 15.88 -6.57
C GLY A 187 -4.95 14.44 -6.93
N ILE A 188 -4.39 13.67 -5.99
CA ILE A 188 -4.05 12.25 -6.19
C ILE A 188 -5.30 11.43 -6.52
N ILE A 189 -6.36 11.60 -5.72
CA ILE A 189 -7.65 10.93 -5.98
C ILE A 189 -8.27 11.40 -7.29
N GLY A 190 -8.20 12.71 -7.58
CA GLY A 190 -8.69 13.28 -8.83
C GLY A 190 -7.98 12.69 -10.05
N LEU A 191 -6.65 12.56 -10.02
CA LEU A 191 -5.88 11.91 -11.09
C LEU A 191 -6.30 10.46 -11.29
N TRP A 192 -6.53 9.71 -10.21
CA TRP A 192 -7.02 8.34 -10.30
C TRP A 192 -8.41 8.27 -10.96
N VAL A 193 -9.33 9.16 -10.56
CA VAL A 193 -10.68 9.25 -11.17
C VAL A 193 -10.60 9.66 -12.64
N ILE A 194 -9.67 10.53 -13.02
CA ILE A 194 -9.46 10.92 -14.42
C ILE A 194 -8.91 9.75 -15.23
N ALA A 195 -7.97 8.98 -14.66
CA ALA A 195 -7.39 7.81 -15.32
C ALA A 195 -8.45 6.75 -15.67
N LEU A 196 -9.58 6.67 -14.94
CA LEU A 196 -10.70 5.79 -15.28
C LEU A 196 -11.33 6.06 -16.67
N ARG A 197 -11.00 7.19 -17.31
CA ARG A 197 -11.44 7.46 -18.69
C ARG A 197 -10.66 6.66 -19.71
N ASP A 198 -9.39 6.41 -19.41
CA ASP A 198 -8.42 5.81 -20.33
C ASP A 198 -8.10 4.37 -19.93
N TYR A 199 -8.35 4.00 -18.66
CA TYR A 199 -8.02 2.71 -18.05
C TYR A 199 -9.19 2.10 -17.30
N ASP A 200 -9.21 0.78 -17.27
CA ASP A 200 -10.24 0.01 -16.61
C ASP A 200 -10.17 0.07 -15.09
N LEU A 201 -11.34 0.00 -14.45
CA LEU A 201 -11.45 0.03 -12.99
C LEU A 201 -10.61 -1.08 -12.35
N PHE A 202 -10.70 -2.32 -12.86
CA PHE A 202 -9.97 -3.47 -12.31
C PHE A 202 -8.46 -3.30 -12.44
N HIS A 203 -7.98 -2.71 -13.55
CA HIS A 203 -6.58 -2.37 -13.76
C HIS A 203 -6.09 -1.29 -12.79
N LEU A 204 -6.99 -0.38 -12.37
CA LEU A 204 -6.68 0.73 -11.49
C LEU A 204 -6.82 0.43 -9.99
N LEU A 205 -7.25 -0.78 -9.59
CA LEU A 205 -7.58 -1.10 -8.19
C LEU A 205 -6.36 -1.13 -7.26
N ASP A 206 -5.21 -1.63 -7.71
CA ASP A 206 -3.99 -1.61 -6.91
C ASP A 206 -3.44 -0.18 -6.74
N TYR A 207 -3.51 0.63 -7.79
CA TYR A 207 -3.20 2.05 -7.75
C TYR A 207 -4.19 2.82 -6.86
N LEU A 208 -5.45 2.41 -6.80
CA LEU A 208 -6.44 3.00 -5.90
C LEU A 208 -6.03 2.78 -4.44
N ALA A 209 -5.69 1.55 -4.07
CA ALA A 209 -5.31 1.22 -2.70
C ALA A 209 -4.08 2.03 -2.25
N LEU A 210 -3.05 2.11 -3.11
CA LEU A 210 -1.86 2.92 -2.85
C LEU A 210 -2.18 4.42 -2.82
N GLY A 211 -2.92 4.91 -3.82
CA GLY A 211 -3.31 6.31 -3.95
C GLY A 211 -4.15 6.80 -2.77
N VAL A 212 -5.12 6.01 -2.32
CA VAL A 212 -5.93 6.26 -1.12
C VAL A 212 -5.06 6.22 0.14
N GLY A 213 -4.11 5.29 0.24
CA GLY A 213 -3.15 5.25 1.36
C GLY A 213 -2.33 6.54 1.47
N VAL A 214 -1.81 7.03 0.35
CA VAL A 214 -0.98 8.24 0.26
C VAL A 214 -1.81 9.50 0.48
N ALA A 215 -2.99 9.60 -0.15
CA ALA A 215 -3.92 10.70 0.04
C ALA A 215 -4.41 10.78 1.49
N GLY A 216 -4.75 9.64 2.08
CA GLY A 216 -5.13 9.53 3.50
C GLY A 216 -4.01 9.92 4.44
N TYR A 217 -2.76 9.55 4.14
CA TYR A 217 -1.58 10.04 4.85
C TYR A 217 -1.47 11.56 4.81
N LEU A 218 -1.48 12.17 3.61
CA LEU A 218 -1.36 13.62 3.45
C LEU A 218 -2.48 14.38 4.16
N TRP A 219 -3.71 13.87 4.07
CA TRP A 219 -4.86 14.44 4.76
C TRP A 219 -4.70 14.43 6.28
N LEU A 220 -4.28 13.29 6.84
CA LEU A 220 -4.08 13.16 8.29
C LEU A 220 -2.84 13.93 8.77
N ALA A 221 -1.77 13.95 7.99
CA ALA A 221 -0.53 14.68 8.29
C ALA A 221 -0.71 16.20 8.25
N ALA A 222 -1.72 16.70 7.55
CA ALA A 222 -2.06 18.13 7.50
C ALA A 222 -2.51 18.70 8.86
N ASN A 223 -3.02 17.87 9.77
CA ASN A 223 -3.53 18.29 11.08
C ASN A 223 -2.89 17.53 12.26
N PRO A 224 -1.69 17.93 12.71
CA PRO A 224 -0.96 17.26 13.80
C PRO A 224 -1.67 17.26 15.15
N GLU A 225 -2.49 18.27 15.42
CA GLU A 225 -3.27 18.39 16.67
C GLU A 225 -4.53 17.51 16.64
N GLY A 226 -4.88 16.95 15.47
CA GLY A 226 -6.06 16.12 15.31
C GLY A 226 -5.89 14.74 15.93
N LYS A 227 -6.97 14.24 16.56
CA LYS A 227 -7.04 12.88 17.14
C LYS A 227 -6.66 11.75 16.16
N TRP A 228 -6.82 11.99 14.86
CA TRP A 228 -6.55 11.00 13.81
C TRP A 228 -5.10 11.01 13.30
N TYR A 229 -4.29 12.02 13.65
CA TYR A 229 -2.89 12.16 13.22
C TYR A 229 -2.03 10.94 13.55
N ARG A 230 -2.31 10.28 14.68
CA ARG A 230 -1.63 9.05 15.11
C ARG A 230 -1.78 7.87 14.13
N HIS A 231 -2.82 7.88 13.27
CA HIS A 231 -3.09 6.79 12.33
C HIS A 231 -2.53 7.05 10.92
N ARG A 232 -1.88 8.19 10.67
CA ARG A 232 -1.42 8.58 9.32
C ARG A 232 -0.53 7.52 8.65
N PHE A 233 0.40 6.94 9.40
CA PHE A 233 1.26 5.87 8.89
C PHE A 233 0.56 4.52 8.84
N ALA A 234 -0.43 4.29 9.70
CA ALA A 234 -1.26 3.08 9.60
C ALA A 234 -2.04 3.07 8.28
N VAL A 235 -2.69 4.19 7.91
CA VAL A 235 -3.44 4.32 6.64
C VAL A 235 -2.53 4.08 5.44
N LEU A 236 -1.35 4.72 5.41
CA LEU A 236 -0.37 4.54 4.36
C LEU A 236 0.08 3.07 4.22
N ARG A 237 0.39 2.44 5.36
CA ARG A 237 0.82 1.04 5.44
C ARG A 237 -0.26 0.07 4.97
N TRP A 238 -1.53 0.33 5.31
CA TRP A 238 -2.66 -0.44 4.78
C TRP A 238 -2.78 -0.29 3.27
N GLY A 239 -2.64 0.92 2.73
CA GLY A 239 -2.66 1.16 1.29
C GLY A 239 -1.59 0.37 0.55
N VAL A 240 -0.33 0.43 0.99
CA VAL A 240 0.78 -0.35 0.40
C VAL A 240 0.58 -1.85 0.55
N ALA A 241 0.17 -2.32 1.74
CA ALA A 241 -0.05 -3.74 1.98
C ALA A 241 -1.13 -4.32 1.06
N ILE A 242 -2.27 -3.63 0.93
CA ILE A 242 -3.37 -4.04 0.04
C ILE A 242 -2.91 -4.01 -1.42
N ALA A 243 -2.23 -2.94 -1.85
CA ALA A 243 -1.73 -2.84 -3.23
C ALA A 243 -0.78 -4.00 -3.58
N LEU A 244 0.15 -4.34 -2.68
CA LEU A 244 1.09 -5.46 -2.89
C LEU A 244 0.39 -6.82 -2.87
N MET A 245 -0.53 -7.05 -1.92
CA MET A 245 -1.31 -8.29 -1.88
C MET A 245 -2.17 -8.45 -3.15
N TRP A 246 -2.83 -7.38 -3.60
CA TRP A 246 -3.63 -7.39 -4.82
C TRP A 246 -2.78 -7.70 -6.05
N SER A 247 -1.69 -6.95 -6.27
CA SER A 247 -0.81 -7.14 -7.43
C SER A 247 -0.17 -8.53 -7.46
N SER A 248 0.17 -9.10 -6.30
CA SER A 248 0.74 -10.46 -6.24
C SER A 248 -0.21 -11.56 -6.75
N LEU A 249 -1.53 -11.32 -6.74
CA LEU A 249 -2.51 -12.29 -7.25
C LEU A 249 -2.38 -12.51 -8.76
N GLU A 250 -1.82 -11.55 -9.50
CA GLU A 250 -1.59 -11.70 -10.94
C GLU A 250 -0.66 -12.87 -11.26
N LYS A 251 0.29 -13.21 -10.37
CA LYS A 251 1.17 -14.38 -10.53
C LYS A 251 0.44 -15.72 -10.38
N PHE A 252 -0.78 -15.70 -9.84
CA PHE A 252 -1.67 -16.84 -9.72
C PHE A 252 -2.73 -16.85 -10.83
N ALA A 253 -3.35 -15.69 -11.07
CA ALA A 253 -4.39 -15.51 -12.07
C ALA A 253 -3.85 -15.61 -13.51
N TYR A 254 -2.60 -15.18 -13.75
CA TYR A 254 -2.01 -15.03 -15.07
C TYR A 254 -0.55 -15.47 -15.10
N ALA A 255 -0.26 -16.65 -14.55
CA ALA A 255 1.12 -17.17 -14.42
C ALA A 255 1.89 -17.17 -15.75
N GLU A 256 1.23 -17.48 -16.86
CA GLU A 256 1.83 -17.53 -18.20
C GLU A 256 2.35 -16.18 -18.68
N TRP A 257 1.80 -15.06 -18.21
CA TRP A 257 2.24 -13.73 -18.64
C TRP A 257 3.67 -13.46 -18.16
N PHE A 258 4.11 -14.10 -17.08
CA PHE A 258 5.48 -13.99 -16.56
C PHE A 258 6.49 -14.89 -17.29
N TYR A 259 6.06 -15.77 -18.19
CA TYR A 259 6.96 -16.71 -18.89
C TYR A 259 7.99 -16.00 -19.78
N PRO A 260 7.61 -15.04 -20.64
CA PRO A 260 8.59 -14.34 -21.48
C PRO A 260 9.63 -13.58 -20.65
N LEU A 261 9.20 -12.99 -19.51
CA LEU A 261 10.10 -12.29 -18.61
C LEU A 261 11.16 -13.23 -18.02
N VAL A 262 10.74 -14.40 -17.55
CA VAL A 262 11.65 -15.39 -16.97
C VAL A 262 12.61 -15.96 -18.03
N GLU A 263 12.14 -16.11 -19.28
CA GLU A 263 12.97 -16.55 -20.39
C GLU A 263 14.00 -15.50 -20.83
N GLU A 264 13.61 -14.23 -20.89
CA GLU A 264 14.51 -13.12 -21.24
C GLU A 264 15.51 -12.85 -20.11
N ARG A 265 15.09 -13.02 -18.85
CA ARG A 265 15.86 -12.67 -17.65
C ARG A 265 15.96 -13.88 -16.70
N PRO A 266 16.67 -14.95 -17.09
CA PRO A 266 16.71 -16.21 -16.33
C PRO A 266 17.38 -16.07 -14.95
N PHE A 267 18.19 -15.03 -14.73
CA PHE A 267 18.79 -14.76 -13.42
C PHE A 267 17.75 -14.42 -12.35
N LEU A 268 16.54 -13.97 -12.71
CA LEU A 268 15.47 -13.65 -11.77
C LEU A 268 15.02 -14.86 -10.96
N THR A 269 15.14 -16.07 -11.51
CA THR A 269 14.69 -17.30 -10.83
C THR A 269 15.73 -17.88 -9.88
N PHE A 270 16.92 -17.28 -9.78
CA PHE A 270 18.06 -17.84 -9.03
C PHE A 270 18.38 -19.30 -9.43
N GLY A 271 18.14 -19.66 -10.70
CA GLY A 271 18.36 -21.02 -11.22
C GLY A 271 17.21 -21.99 -10.98
N MET A 272 16.10 -21.55 -10.37
CA MET A 272 14.90 -22.37 -10.23
C MET A 272 14.13 -22.46 -11.56
N PRO A 273 13.42 -23.59 -11.83
CA PRO A 273 12.48 -23.68 -12.94
C PRO A 273 11.37 -22.64 -12.85
N ARG A 274 10.86 -22.17 -13.99
CA ARG A 274 9.79 -21.16 -14.08
C ARG A 274 8.55 -21.55 -13.27
N ASP A 275 8.13 -22.81 -13.37
CA ASP A 275 6.91 -23.34 -12.75
C ASP A 275 7.05 -23.55 -11.24
N THR A 276 8.29 -23.50 -10.75
CA THR A 276 8.61 -23.41 -9.32
C THR A 276 8.66 -21.96 -8.87
N PHE A 277 9.38 -21.12 -9.62
CA PHE A 277 9.64 -19.73 -9.24
C PHE A 277 8.38 -18.86 -9.19
N ILE A 278 7.56 -18.87 -10.24
CA ILE A 278 6.39 -17.97 -10.37
C ILE A 278 5.39 -18.13 -9.21
N PRO A 279 4.88 -19.34 -8.90
CA PRO A 279 3.94 -19.49 -7.78
C PRO A 279 4.58 -19.15 -6.44
N MET A 280 5.85 -19.50 -6.22
CA MET A 280 6.55 -19.17 -4.97
C MET A 280 6.81 -17.67 -4.83
N ALA A 281 7.10 -16.97 -5.92
CA ALA A 281 7.25 -15.52 -5.95
C ALA A 281 5.92 -14.82 -5.64
N GLY A 282 4.81 -15.29 -6.22
CA GLY A 282 3.47 -14.80 -5.87
C GLY A 282 3.15 -14.96 -4.39
N VAL A 283 3.46 -16.12 -3.81
CA VAL A 283 3.26 -16.36 -2.36
C VAL A 283 4.15 -15.44 -1.53
N ALA A 284 5.42 -15.30 -1.90
CA ALA A 284 6.36 -14.44 -1.18
C ALA A 284 5.89 -12.98 -1.19
N GLU A 285 5.50 -12.44 -2.34
CA GLU A 285 4.98 -11.08 -2.46
C GLU A 285 3.69 -10.86 -1.66
N PHE A 286 2.70 -11.75 -1.81
CA PHE A 286 1.44 -11.68 -1.07
C PHE A 286 1.69 -11.65 0.43
N THR A 287 2.50 -12.59 0.91
CA THR A 287 2.74 -12.77 2.34
C THR A 287 3.63 -11.69 2.93
N MET A 288 4.59 -11.14 2.18
CA MET A 288 5.33 -9.95 2.61
C MET A 288 4.42 -8.72 2.70
N GLY A 289 3.50 -8.53 1.74
CA GLY A 289 2.44 -7.52 1.79
C GLY A 289 1.58 -7.66 3.05
N PHE A 290 1.09 -8.87 3.33
CA PHE A 290 0.40 -9.19 4.60
C PHE A 290 1.28 -8.92 5.83
N GLY A 291 2.56 -9.29 5.76
CA GLY A 291 3.53 -9.10 6.84
C GLY A 291 3.67 -7.64 7.26
N LEU A 292 3.50 -6.68 6.34
CA LEU A 292 3.45 -5.26 6.66
C LEU A 292 2.34 -4.90 7.66
N LEU A 293 1.31 -5.74 7.79
CA LEU A 293 0.18 -5.54 8.69
C LEU A 293 0.33 -6.21 10.05
N TRP A 294 1.38 -7.00 10.23
CA TRP A 294 1.52 -7.89 11.38
C TRP A 294 2.31 -7.29 12.55
N THR A 295 2.93 -8.13 13.38
CA THR A 295 3.76 -7.71 14.50
C THR A 295 4.95 -6.85 14.04
N PRO A 296 5.49 -5.96 14.91
CA PRO A 296 6.58 -5.06 14.54
C PRO A 296 7.78 -5.73 13.87
N LEU A 297 8.22 -6.90 14.36
CA LEU A 297 9.38 -7.57 13.77
C LEU A 297 9.06 -8.15 12.39
N ILE A 298 7.93 -8.85 12.23
CA ILE A 298 7.49 -9.36 10.92
C ILE A 298 7.33 -8.22 9.92
N ARG A 299 6.64 -7.14 10.32
CA ARG A 299 6.43 -5.95 9.48
C ARG A 299 7.75 -5.37 8.97
N ARG A 300 8.72 -5.19 9.85
CA ARG A 300 10.02 -4.60 9.49
C ARG A 300 10.85 -5.53 8.61
N LEU A 301 10.87 -6.83 8.92
CA LEU A 301 11.60 -7.81 8.11
C LEU A 301 10.97 -7.98 6.72
N SER A 302 9.65 -8.00 6.60
CA SER A 302 8.95 -8.00 5.31
C SER A 302 9.25 -6.74 4.51
N ALA A 303 9.25 -5.56 5.15
CA ALA A 303 9.61 -4.32 4.47
C ALA A 303 11.06 -4.33 3.97
N LEU A 304 12.01 -4.82 4.78
CA LEU A 304 13.40 -4.97 4.37
C LEU A 304 13.58 -5.95 3.21
N ALA A 305 12.90 -7.10 3.25
CA ALA A 305 12.94 -8.07 2.16
C ALA A 305 12.40 -7.47 0.85
N LEU A 306 11.28 -6.75 0.91
CA LEU A 306 10.72 -6.06 -0.25
C LEU A 306 11.64 -4.94 -0.76
N ILE A 307 12.30 -4.16 0.11
CA ILE A 307 13.30 -3.16 -0.30
C ILE A 307 14.43 -3.81 -1.09
N VAL A 308 14.96 -4.95 -0.59
CA VAL A 308 16.03 -5.68 -1.27
C VAL A 308 15.55 -6.15 -2.65
N ILE A 309 14.37 -6.75 -2.74
CA ILE A 309 13.82 -7.26 -4.00
C ILE A 309 13.56 -6.13 -4.99
N PHE A 310 12.86 -5.06 -4.60
CA PHE A 310 12.59 -3.93 -5.49
C PHE A 310 13.88 -3.23 -5.93
N THR A 311 14.84 -3.04 -5.02
CA THR A 311 16.14 -2.44 -5.38
C THR A 311 16.93 -3.35 -6.33
N ALA A 312 16.88 -4.66 -6.12
CA ALA A 312 17.50 -5.63 -7.02
C ALA A 312 16.83 -5.63 -8.40
N ALA A 313 15.52 -5.40 -8.48
CA ALA A 313 14.75 -5.28 -9.72
C ALA A 313 15.09 -3.98 -10.49
N VAL A 314 15.36 -2.87 -9.80
CA VAL A 314 15.75 -1.60 -10.45
C VAL A 314 17.03 -1.74 -11.29
N TYR A 315 17.97 -2.59 -10.90
CA TYR A 315 19.23 -2.75 -11.66
C TYR A 315 19.02 -3.26 -13.10
N PRO A 316 18.32 -4.39 -13.35
CA PRO A 316 18.02 -4.86 -14.70
C PRO A 316 16.91 -4.08 -15.41
N PHE A 317 15.92 -3.51 -14.71
CA PHE A 317 14.76 -2.85 -15.34
C PHE A 317 14.93 -1.33 -15.51
N GLY A 318 15.89 -0.73 -14.83
CA GLY A 318 16.35 0.64 -15.06
C GLY A 318 15.43 1.73 -14.50
N ARG A 319 15.54 2.93 -15.10
CA ARG A 319 14.95 4.16 -14.56
C ARG A 319 13.43 4.14 -14.45
N ILE A 320 12.76 3.47 -15.39
CA ILE A 320 11.29 3.47 -15.46
C ILE A 320 10.75 2.67 -14.27
N ASP A 321 11.36 1.52 -13.99
CA ASP A 321 11.05 0.70 -12.81
C ASP A 321 11.27 1.45 -11.50
N LEU A 322 12.40 2.16 -11.37
CA LEU A 322 12.68 2.98 -10.19
C LEU A 322 11.59 4.04 -9.98
N VAL A 323 11.17 4.74 -11.04
CA VAL A 323 10.14 5.78 -10.92
C VAL A 323 8.79 5.15 -10.57
N GLY A 324 8.40 4.05 -11.20
CA GLY A 324 7.14 3.35 -10.92
C GLY A 324 7.05 2.84 -9.48
N HIS A 325 8.15 2.33 -8.93
CA HIS A 325 8.19 1.77 -7.59
C HIS A 325 8.64 2.76 -6.49
N ALA A 326 9.11 3.96 -6.84
CA ALA A 326 9.71 4.89 -5.88
C ALA A 326 8.81 5.21 -4.67
N LEU A 327 7.50 5.36 -4.87
CA LEU A 327 6.57 5.66 -3.79
C LEU A 327 6.36 4.46 -2.84
N ILE A 328 6.27 3.25 -3.41
CA ILE A 328 6.21 2.00 -2.63
C ILE A 328 7.53 1.83 -1.87
N MET A 329 8.67 1.91 -2.54
CA MET A 329 10.01 1.76 -1.94
C MET A 329 10.24 2.75 -0.80
N GLY A 330 9.95 4.04 -1.02
CA GLY A 330 10.07 5.05 0.03
C GLY A 330 9.15 4.76 1.22
N THR A 331 7.93 4.28 0.97
CA THR A 331 7.04 3.86 2.06
C THR A 331 7.56 2.62 2.80
N LEU A 332 8.19 1.67 2.11
CA LEU A 332 8.82 0.51 2.75
C LEU A 332 9.98 0.92 3.65
N PHE A 333 10.81 1.90 3.27
CA PHE A 333 11.85 2.45 4.16
C PHE A 333 11.25 3.03 5.44
N LEU A 334 10.13 3.75 5.32
CA LEU A 334 9.39 4.25 6.47
C LEU A 334 8.83 3.12 7.34
N ILE A 335 8.25 2.07 6.74
CA ILE A 335 7.71 0.91 7.47
C ILE A 335 8.82 0.11 8.17
N ALA A 336 9.97 -0.05 7.51
CA ALA A 336 11.15 -0.68 8.11
C ALA A 336 11.66 0.13 9.32
N ALA A 337 11.50 1.47 9.28
CA ALA A 337 11.84 2.34 10.38
C ALA A 337 10.81 2.37 11.52
N ASP A 338 9.55 2.01 11.27
CA ASP A 338 8.41 2.20 12.16
C ASP A 338 8.50 1.38 13.48
N PRO A 339 8.72 2.03 14.65
CA PRO A 339 8.78 1.39 15.96
C PRO A 339 7.41 1.20 16.60
N THR A 340 6.33 1.68 15.98
CA THR A 340 5.01 1.64 16.60
C THR A 340 4.54 0.20 16.76
N PRO A 341 4.03 -0.20 17.93
CA PRO A 341 3.43 -1.52 18.09
C PRO A 341 2.29 -1.73 17.07
N SER A 342 2.24 -2.91 16.46
CA SER A 342 1.22 -3.30 15.49
C SER A 342 0.81 -4.77 15.67
N GLY A 343 -0.31 -5.16 15.07
CA GLY A 343 -0.85 -6.52 15.19
C GLY A 343 -1.66 -6.76 16.47
N PHE A 344 -2.09 -8.01 16.66
CA PHE A 344 -2.93 -8.39 17.80
C PHE A 344 -2.09 -8.52 19.09
N ASN A 345 -2.53 -7.84 20.16
CA ASN A 345 -1.93 -7.98 21.49
C ASN A 345 -2.46 -9.26 22.18
N LEU A 346 -2.04 -10.43 21.67
CA LEU A 346 -2.46 -11.73 22.19
C LEU A 346 -1.56 -12.18 23.34
N LYS A 347 -2.16 -12.56 24.47
CA LYS A 347 -1.45 -13.09 25.64
C LYS A 347 -0.99 -14.53 25.37
N GLY A 348 0.30 -14.81 25.59
CA GLY A 348 0.87 -16.15 25.45
C GLY A 348 1.34 -16.49 24.02
N LEU A 349 2.34 -17.35 23.91
CA LEU A 349 3.04 -17.65 22.64
C LEU A 349 2.14 -18.40 21.64
N VAL A 350 1.43 -19.44 22.10
CA VAL A 350 0.57 -20.29 21.26
C VAL A 350 -0.47 -19.48 20.46
N PRO A 351 -1.31 -18.62 21.07
CA PRO A 351 -2.29 -17.84 20.30
C PRO A 351 -1.64 -16.81 19.38
N ALA A 352 -0.43 -16.34 19.67
CA ALA A 352 0.29 -15.40 18.81
C ALA A 352 0.94 -16.04 17.59
N VAL A 353 1.39 -17.29 17.72
CA VAL A 353 1.85 -18.08 16.58
C VAL A 353 0.63 -18.54 15.76
N GLY A 354 -0.43 -19.00 16.42
CA GLY A 354 -1.66 -19.45 15.77
C GLY A 354 -2.45 -18.35 15.05
N SER A 355 -2.28 -17.08 15.44
CA SER A 355 -2.93 -15.97 14.73
C SER A 355 -2.32 -15.69 13.36
N VAL A 356 -1.06 -16.08 13.10
CA VAL A 356 -0.42 -15.91 11.79
C VAL A 356 -1.15 -16.68 10.69
N PRO A 357 -1.32 -18.02 10.77
CA PRO A 357 -2.03 -18.76 9.73
C PRO A 357 -3.50 -18.35 9.62
N ALA A 358 -4.17 -18.04 10.75
CA ALA A 358 -5.55 -17.56 10.73
C ALA A 358 -5.68 -16.20 10.02
N GLY A 359 -4.77 -15.26 10.30
CA GLY A 359 -4.72 -13.95 9.67
C GLY A 359 -4.38 -14.03 8.19
N LEU A 360 -3.40 -14.86 7.81
CA LEU A 360 -3.04 -15.08 6.41
C LEU A 360 -4.18 -15.72 5.63
N PHE A 361 -4.84 -16.72 6.20
CA PHE A 361 -6.03 -17.33 5.60
C PHE A 361 -7.15 -16.31 5.40
N ALA A 362 -7.45 -15.50 6.42
CA ALA A 362 -8.45 -14.44 6.30
C ALA A 362 -8.09 -13.41 5.22
N ALA A 363 -6.81 -12.98 5.15
CA ALA A 363 -6.34 -12.08 4.12
C ALA A 363 -6.45 -12.69 2.73
N MET A 364 -6.08 -13.97 2.55
CA MET A 364 -6.21 -14.69 1.28
C MET A 364 -7.69 -14.77 0.85
N VAL A 365 -8.59 -15.19 1.74
CA VAL A 365 -10.02 -15.28 1.46
C VAL A 365 -10.60 -13.92 1.07
N ILE A 366 -10.26 -12.86 1.81
CA ILE A 366 -10.78 -11.51 1.53
C ILE A 366 -10.21 -10.97 0.23
N ILE A 367 -8.89 -10.99 0.04
CA ILE A 367 -8.24 -10.34 -1.11
C ILE A 367 -8.43 -11.17 -2.38
N ALA A 368 -8.20 -12.49 -2.36
CA ALA A 368 -8.46 -13.35 -3.51
C ALA A 368 -9.97 -13.44 -3.80
N GLY A 369 -10.81 -13.58 -2.78
CA GLY A 369 -12.27 -13.55 -2.97
C GLY A 369 -12.75 -12.25 -3.60
N SER A 370 -12.17 -11.11 -3.20
CA SER A 370 -12.45 -9.81 -3.83
C SER A 370 -11.91 -9.73 -5.26
N TYR A 371 -10.72 -10.27 -5.52
CA TYR A 371 -10.10 -10.23 -6.85
C TYR A 371 -10.92 -11.02 -7.88
N TRP A 372 -11.13 -12.32 -7.64
CA TRP A 372 -11.94 -13.16 -8.55
C TRP A 372 -13.42 -12.76 -8.52
N GLY A 373 -13.95 -12.37 -7.36
CA GLY A 373 -15.35 -11.93 -7.22
C GLY A 373 -15.64 -10.64 -7.99
N LEU A 374 -14.81 -9.60 -7.83
CA LEU A 374 -14.96 -8.36 -8.58
C LEU A 374 -14.78 -8.58 -10.08
N HIS A 375 -13.79 -9.41 -10.47
CA HIS A 375 -13.62 -9.81 -11.87
C HIS A 375 -14.90 -10.47 -12.41
N ALA A 376 -15.47 -11.44 -11.70
CA ALA A 376 -16.69 -12.12 -12.13
C ALA A 376 -17.96 -11.24 -12.11
N THR A 377 -18.01 -10.20 -11.27
CA THR A 377 -19.13 -9.25 -11.28
C THR A 377 -19.03 -8.21 -12.38
N PHE A 378 -17.82 -7.81 -12.76
CA PHE A 378 -17.60 -6.81 -13.80
C PHE A 378 -17.50 -7.41 -15.19
N TYR A 379 -17.13 -8.69 -15.29
CA TYR A 379 -16.92 -9.42 -16.52
C TYR A 379 -17.74 -10.70 -16.51
N ASP A 380 -18.41 -11.03 -17.62
CA ASP A 380 -19.09 -12.31 -17.80
C ASP A 380 -18.06 -13.44 -17.69
N TYR A 381 -17.90 -13.97 -16.48
CA TYR A 381 -16.91 -14.98 -16.16
C TYR A 381 -17.44 -16.35 -16.58
N ASP A 382 -16.88 -16.88 -17.67
CA ASP A 382 -17.01 -18.28 -18.05
C ASP A 382 -15.81 -19.07 -17.50
N PRO A 383 -15.98 -19.90 -16.46
CA PRO A 383 -14.89 -20.73 -15.90
C PRO A 383 -14.37 -21.80 -16.87
N THR A 384 -15.04 -21.98 -18.02
CA THR A 384 -14.66 -22.95 -19.06
C THR A 384 -14.05 -22.30 -20.30
N ALA A 385 -14.04 -20.95 -20.38
CA ALA A 385 -13.40 -20.24 -21.47
C ALA A 385 -11.88 -20.42 -21.40
N VAL A 386 -11.30 -20.90 -22.50
CA VAL A 386 -9.85 -21.07 -22.65
C VAL A 386 -9.17 -19.69 -22.53
N THR A 387 -8.05 -19.64 -21.81
CA THR A 387 -7.19 -18.48 -21.50
C THR A 387 -6.46 -17.91 -22.73
N VAL A 388 -7.13 -17.82 -23.87
CA VAL A 388 -6.58 -17.25 -25.08
C VAL A 388 -7.46 -16.09 -25.50
N ALA A 389 -6.85 -14.91 -25.58
CA ALA A 389 -7.44 -13.76 -26.25
C ALA A 389 -8.08 -14.22 -27.56
N PRO A 390 -9.29 -13.77 -27.92
CA PRO A 390 -9.70 -13.83 -29.31
C PRO A 390 -8.73 -12.94 -30.11
N ASP A 391 -7.76 -13.56 -30.79
CA ASP A 391 -6.79 -12.97 -31.73
C ASP A 391 -5.94 -11.77 -31.27
N GLY A 392 -5.74 -11.58 -29.96
CA GLY A 392 -5.06 -10.38 -29.43
C GLY A 392 -3.53 -10.35 -29.59
N GLN A 393 -3.01 -9.36 -30.31
CA GLN A 393 -1.59 -9.00 -30.31
C GLN A 393 -1.05 -8.89 -28.88
N ARG A 394 0.00 -9.66 -28.57
CA ARG A 394 0.81 -9.51 -27.37
C ARG A 394 1.57 -8.18 -27.43
N LEU A 395 1.02 -7.13 -26.81
CA LEU A 395 1.67 -5.82 -26.80
C LEU A 395 2.82 -5.83 -25.79
N THR A 396 4.03 -5.53 -26.27
CA THR A 396 5.16 -5.17 -25.43
C THR A 396 5.41 -3.66 -25.54
N HIS A 397 5.18 -2.93 -24.46
CA HIS A 397 5.72 -1.60 -24.17
C HIS A 397 5.21 -0.35 -24.92
N VAL A 398 4.23 -0.42 -25.82
CA VAL A 398 3.57 0.80 -26.33
C VAL A 398 2.11 0.48 -26.68
N PRO A 399 1.13 1.35 -26.38
CA PRO A 399 -0.14 1.31 -27.09
C PRO A 399 0.16 1.32 -28.60
N ASN A 400 -0.54 0.50 -29.39
CA ASN A 400 -0.42 0.60 -30.83
C ASN A 400 -0.71 2.06 -31.24
N ALA A 401 0.24 2.75 -31.87
CA ALA A 401 0.09 4.14 -32.25
C ALA A 401 -1.08 4.35 -33.24
N GLU A 402 -1.45 3.31 -33.98
CA GLU A 402 -2.58 3.29 -34.91
C GLU A 402 -3.91 2.99 -34.18
N HIS A 403 -3.86 2.31 -33.01
CA HIS A 403 -5.00 1.93 -32.19
C HIS A 403 -4.71 2.11 -30.69
N PRO A 404 -4.70 3.35 -30.18
CA PRO A 404 -4.31 3.67 -28.80
C PRO A 404 -5.26 3.10 -27.75
N HIS A 405 -6.47 2.72 -28.17
CA HIS A 405 -7.45 1.97 -27.38
C HIS A 405 -7.73 0.69 -28.16
N GLY A 406 -7.52 -0.49 -27.59
CA GLY A 406 -7.70 -1.78 -28.24
C GLY A 406 -9.16 -2.13 -28.59
N MET A 407 -9.84 -1.29 -29.36
CA MET A 407 -11.20 -1.50 -29.84
C MET A 407 -11.29 -1.26 -31.35
N SER A 408 -10.86 -2.24 -32.12
CA SER A 408 -11.50 -2.59 -33.39
C SER A 408 -10.94 -3.92 -33.88
N VAL A 409 -11.72 -4.99 -33.72
CA VAL A 409 -11.56 -6.21 -34.53
C VAL A 409 -12.01 -5.83 -35.94
N PRO A 410 -11.16 -5.89 -36.98
CA PRO A 410 -11.63 -5.75 -38.35
C PRO A 410 -12.62 -6.88 -38.61
N PRO A 411 -13.78 -6.65 -39.26
CA PRO A 411 -14.67 -7.72 -39.62
C PRO A 411 -13.88 -8.77 -40.42
N VAL A 412 -13.88 -10.00 -39.93
CA VAL A 412 -13.29 -11.15 -40.62
C VAL A 412 -13.91 -11.20 -42.01
N GLN A 413 -13.13 -10.89 -43.04
CA GLN A 413 -13.49 -11.24 -44.41
C GLN A 413 -13.43 -12.77 -44.48
N GLN A 414 -14.59 -13.41 -44.35
CA GLN A 414 -14.73 -14.81 -44.69
C GLN A 414 -14.49 -14.99 -46.20
N PRO A 415 -13.74 -16.01 -46.64
CA PRO A 415 -13.63 -16.35 -48.05
C PRO A 415 -14.96 -16.85 -48.64
#